data_AF-A0A3D5GH79-F1
#
_entry.id   AF-A0A3D5GH79-F1
#
_cell.length_a   1.000
_cell.length_b   1.000
_cell.length_c   1.000
_cell.angle_alpha   90.00
_cell.angle_beta   90.00
_cell.angle_gamma   90.00
#
_symmetry.space_group_name_H-M   'P 1'
#
loop_
_entity.id
_entity.type
_entity.pdbx_description
1 polymer ?
#
loop_
_entity_poly.entity_id
_entity_poly.type
_entity_poly.pdbx_seq_one_letter_code
_entity_poly.pdbx_strand_id
1 'polypeptide(L)' 'KGGVGKTTTTINLGASIAEQEKRVLIVDLDPQANATTGLGLSTQELQGSVYEVVLQRAAVSEVLRKTDVVNL' A
#
# COMPACT_ATOMS: atom_id res chain seq x y z
N LYS A 1 19.62 -4.06 7.01
CA LYS A 1 20.05 -4.78 5.78
C LYS A 1 18.98 -4.56 4.72
N GLY A 2 19.28 -3.85 3.62
CA GLY A 2 18.35 -3.67 2.51
C GLY A 2 18.13 -4.98 1.76
N GLY A 3 17.01 -5.12 1.04
CA GLY A 3 16.82 -6.22 0.08
C GLY A 3 16.46 -7.61 0.64
N VAL A 4 15.98 -7.74 1.88
CA VAL A 4 15.59 -9.04 2.47
C VAL A 4 14.18 -9.52 2.09
N GLY A 5 13.57 -8.97 1.03
CA GLY A 5 12.27 -9.42 0.51
C GLY A 5 11.01 -8.88 1.19
N LYS A 6 11.12 -7.96 2.17
CA LYS A 6 9.96 -7.43 2.94
C LYS A 6 8.80 -6.99 2.05
N THR A 7 9.05 -6.07 1.12
CA THR A 7 8.04 -5.53 0.21
C THR A 7 7.44 -6.62 -0.68
N THR A 8 8.28 -7.47 -1.25
CA THR A 8 7.85 -8.60 -2.09
C THR A 8 6.93 -9.54 -1.31
N THR A 9 7.29 -9.88 -0.06
CA THR A 9 6.46 -10.73 0.80
C THR A 9 5.15 -10.03 1.13
N THR A 10 5.16 -8.75 1.51
CA THR A 10 3.95 -8.00 1.86
C THR A 10 2.96 -7.93 0.70
N ILE A 11 3.41 -7.59 -0.51
CA ILE A 11 2.55 -7.51 -1.70
C ILE A 11 1.94 -8.88 -2.01
N ASN A 12 2.78 -9.90 -2.16
CA ASN A 12 2.31 -11.22 -2.59
C ASN A 12 1.42 -11.87 -1.53
N LEU A 13 1.77 -11.76 -0.24
CA LEU A 13 0.92 -12.27 0.83
C LEU A 13 -0.42 -11.55 0.87
N GLY A 14 -0.43 -10.22 0.71
CA GLY A 14 -1.66 -9.44 0.64
C GLY A 14 -2.55 -9.88 -0.52
N ALA A 15 -1.98 -10.02 -1.72
CA ALA A 15 -2.68 -10.51 -2.90
C ALA A 15 -3.25 -11.92 -2.69
N SER A 16 -2.47 -12.86 -2.17
CA SER A 16 -2.94 -14.23 -1.89
C SER A 16 -4.05 -14.30 -0.84
N ILE A 17 -4.10 -13.35 0.12
CA ILE A 17 -5.21 -13.23 1.06
C ILE A 17 -6.44 -12.61 0.38
N ALA A 18 -6.24 -11.63 -0.50
CA ALA A 18 -7.31 -10.99 -1.27
C ALA A 18 -8.01 -11.97 -2.25
N GLU A 19 -7.25 -12.87 -2.86
CA GLU A 19 -7.74 -13.98 -3.69
C GLU A 19 -8.65 -14.96 -2.92
N GLN A 20 -8.51 -15.03 -1.59
CA GLN A 20 -9.40 -15.80 -0.71
C GLN A 20 -10.65 -15.01 -0.27
N GLU A 21 -11.04 -14.02 -1.08
CA GLU A 21 -12.20 -13.14 -0.87
C GLU A 21 -12.14 -12.32 0.43
N LYS A 22 -10.94 -12.13 0.99
CA LYS A 22 -10.75 -11.29 2.18
C LYS A 22 -10.40 -9.88 1.75
N ARG A 23 -10.99 -8.90 2.44
CA ARG A 23 -10.61 -7.49 2.27
C ARG A 23 -9.25 -7.25 2.93
N VAL A 24 -8.29 -6.79 2.15
CA VAL A 24 -6.93 -6.50 2.58
C VAL A 24 -6.66 -5.01 2.42
N LEU A 25 -5.80 -4.47 3.28
CA LEU A 25 -5.24 -3.13 3.15
C LEU A 25 -3.72 -3.24 3.35
N ILE A 26 -2.95 -2.84 2.35
CA ILE A 26 -1.50 -2.67 2.50
C ILE A 26 -1.21 -1.24 2.93
N VAL A 27 -0.41 -1.10 3.98
CA VAL A 27 0.03 0.20 4.49
C VAL A 27 1.54 0.33 4.23
N ASP A 28 1.92 1.22 3.31
CA ASP A 28 3.31 1.47 2.95
C ASP A 28 3.92 2.58 3.80
N LEU A 29 4.70 2.19 4.82
CA LEU A 29 5.38 3.11 5.74
C LEU A 29 6.83 3.40 5.32
N ASP A 30 7.27 2.93 4.16
CA ASP A 30 8.61 3.20 3.63
C ASP A 30 8.57 4.48 2.76
N PRO A 31 9.37 5.52 3.04
CA PRO A 31 9.45 6.73 2.21
C PRO A 31 9.79 6.47 0.74
N GLN A 32 10.38 5.31 0.40
CA GLN A 32 10.66 4.91 -0.98
C GLN A 32 9.42 4.41 -1.72
N ALA A 33 8.29 4.21 -1.04
CA ALA A 33 7.01 3.80 -1.62
C ALA A 33 7.10 2.52 -2.49
N ASN A 34 7.96 1.57 -2.09
CA ASN A 34 8.22 0.35 -2.85
C ASN A 34 6.97 -0.56 -2.91
N ALA A 35 6.14 -0.58 -1.87
CA ALA A 35 4.92 -1.39 -1.90
C ALA A 35 3.86 -0.76 -2.81
N THR A 36 3.73 0.56 -2.71
CA THR A 36 2.82 1.38 -3.51
C THR A 36 3.10 1.24 -5.01
N THR A 37 4.36 1.44 -5.41
CA THR A 37 4.78 1.28 -6.81
C THR A 37 4.74 -0.17 -7.26
N GLY A 38 5.06 -1.13 -6.38
CA GLY A 38 4.94 -2.56 -6.66
C GLY A 38 3.51 -3.05 -6.90
N LEU A 39 2.51 -2.29 -6.44
CA LEU A 39 1.08 -2.51 -6.71
C LEU A 39 0.58 -1.76 -7.96
N GLY A 40 1.48 -1.14 -8.73
CA GLY A 40 1.15 -0.42 -9.96
C GLY A 40 0.66 1.02 -9.75
N LEU A 41 0.67 1.53 -8.52
CA LEU A 41 0.23 2.90 -8.24
C LEU A 41 1.36 3.91 -8.51
N SER A 42 1.04 4.97 -9.26
CA SER A 42 1.95 6.09 -9.50
C SER A 42 2.01 7.02 -8.29
N THR A 43 3.20 7.21 -7.72
CA THR A 43 3.42 8.14 -6.60
C THR A 43 3.21 9.60 -6.97
N GLN A 44 3.34 9.94 -8.25
CA GLN A 44 3.14 11.31 -8.77
C GLN A 44 1.65 11.69 -8.78
N GLU A 45 0.76 10.70 -8.82
CA GLU A 45 -0.69 10.88 -8.82
C GLU A 45 -1.28 10.79 -7.40
N LEU A 46 -0.43 10.60 -6.38
CA LEU A 46 -0.85 10.56 -4.98
C LEU A 46 -1.00 11.96 -4.41
N GLN A 47 -2.20 12.24 -3.90
CA GLN A 47 -2.54 13.53 -3.27
C GLN A 47 -2.20 13.56 -1.76
N GLY A 48 -1.69 12.45 -1.23
CA GLY A 48 -1.32 12.27 0.17
C GLY A 48 -0.90 10.83 0.43
N SER A 49 -0.32 10.58 1.60
CA SER A 49 0.20 9.28 2.01
C SER A 49 -0.18 8.95 3.46
N VAL A 50 0.22 7.77 3.93
CA VAL A 50 0.07 7.40 5.34
C VAL A 50 0.80 8.38 6.28
N TYR A 51 1.82 9.09 5.78
CA TYR A 51 2.56 10.08 6.57
C TYR A 51 1.63 11.19 7.09
N GLU A 52 0.78 11.75 6.23
CA GLU A 52 -0.18 12.79 6.58
C GLU A 52 -1.21 12.29 7.60
N VAL A 53 -1.63 11.02 7.50
CA VAL A 53 -2.54 10.39 8.45
C VAL A 53 -1.89 10.24 9.83
N VAL A 54 -0.65 9.77 9.89
CA VAL A 54 0.10 9.62 11.15
C VAL A 54 0.30 10.98 11.83
N LEU A 55 0.49 12.04 11.04
CA LEU A 55 0.56 13.42 11.55
C LEU A 55 -0.80 14.04 11.88
N GLN A 56 -1.91 13.30 11.72
CA GLN A 56 -3.28 13.78 11.94
C GLN A 56 -3.64 14.99 11.06
N ARG A 57 -3.07 15.05 9.85
CA ARG A 57 -3.32 16.10 8.85
C ARG A 57 -4.29 15.66 7.75
N ALA A 58 -4.57 14.37 7.66
CA ALA A 58 -5.54 13.77 6.74
C ALA A 58 -6.24 12.58 7.41
N ALA A 59 -7.48 12.33 7.03
CA ALA A 59 -8.20 11.11 7.33
C ALA A 59 -7.70 9.96 6.44
N VAL A 60 -7.80 8.72 6.93
CA VAL A 60 -7.42 7.51 6.18
C VAL A 60 -8.15 7.43 4.83
N SER A 61 -9.43 7.82 4.79
CA SER A 61 -10.25 7.81 3.58
C SER A 61 -9.76 8.74 2.47
N GLU A 62 -8.98 9.77 2.80
CA GLU A 62 -8.45 10.73 1.82
C GLU A 62 -7.21 10.21 1.11
N VAL A 63 -6.48 9.28 1.74
CA VAL A 63 -5.24 8.72 1.18
C VAL A 63 -5.37 7.27 0.73
N LEU A 64 -6.52 6.63 1.00
CA LEU A 64 -6.80 5.26 0.60
C LEU A 64 -6.88 5.15 -0.93
N ARG A 65 -6.20 4.15 -1.49
CA ARG A 65 -6.17 3.86 -2.93
C ARG A 65 -6.64 2.45 -3.18
N LYS A 66 -7.43 2.26 -4.23
CA LYS A 66 -7.75 0.94 -4.74
C LYS A 66 -6.62 0.46 -5.63
N THR A 67 -6.34 -0.82 -5.59
CA THR A 67 -5.46 -1.47 -6.56
C THR A 67 -6.28 -2.10 -7.68
N ASP A 68 -5.61 -2.59 -8.72
CA ASP A 68 -6.26 -3.39 -9.76
C ASP A 68 -6.55 -4.83 -9.31
N VAL A 69 -6.09 -5.22 -8.11
CA VAL A 69 -6.36 -6.52 -7.51
C VAL A 69 -7.66 -6.43 -6.71
N VAL A 70 -8.63 -7.28 -7.04
CA VAL A 70 -9.92 -7.33 -6.34
C VAL A 70 -9.68 -7.65 -4.86
N ASN A 71 -10.36 -6.90 -3.97
CA ASN A 71 -10.24 -6.97 -2.50
C ASN A 71 -8.92 -6.46 -1.89
N LEU A 72 -8.02 -5.85 -2.66
CA LEU A 72 -6.75 -5.28 -2.19
C LEU A 72 -6.63 -3.76 -2.41
#